data_AF-A0A926RZX4-F1
#
_entry.id   AF-A0A926RZX4-F1
#
_cell.length_a   1.000
_cell.length_b   1.000
_cell.length_c   1.000
_cell.angle_alpha   90.00
_cell.angle_beta   90.00
_cell.angle_gamma   90.00
#
_symmetry.space_group_name_H-M   'P 1'
#
loop_
_entity.id
_entity.type
_entity.pdbx_description
1 polymer ?
#
loop_
_entity_poly.entity_id
_entity_poly.type
_entity_poly.pdbx_seq_one_letter_code
_entity_poly.pdbx_strand_id
1 'polypeptide(L)'
;MERLSWLLPGLVDSHSDAIEMEMEPRPSSTFPIEVSFYELEKKLIGKGITTIYHSLSLLEENAKKYVRRNRTVLSTIEAINHLSLGQHLIRAF
;
A
#
# COMPACT_ATOMS: atom_id res chain seq x y z
N MET A 1 -35.52 19.55 -8.50
CA MET A 1 -34.32 20.23 -8.00
C MET A 1 -33.13 19.40 -8.46
N GLU A 2 -32.42 19.83 -9.50
CA GLU A 2 -31.31 19.05 -10.05
C GLU A 2 -30.13 19.04 -9.07
N ARG A 3 -29.58 17.85 -8.82
CA ARG A 3 -28.45 17.67 -7.90
C ARG A 3 -27.16 17.82 -8.68
N LEU A 4 -26.54 19.01 -8.62
CA LEU A 4 -25.21 19.24 -9.16
C LEU A 4 -24.17 18.47 -8.33
N SER A 5 -23.22 17.83 -9.00
CA SER A 5 -22.11 17.10 -8.38
C SER A 5 -20.79 17.52 -9.01
N TRP A 6 -19.72 17.58 -8.21
CA TRP A 6 -18.39 17.91 -8.70
C TRP A 6 -17.76 16.70 -9.38
N LEU A 7 -17.16 16.92 -10.56
CA LEU A 7 -16.30 15.95 -11.23
C LEU A 7 -14.84 16.36 -11.01
N LEU A 8 -14.07 15.48 -10.40
CA LEU A 8 -12.66 15.70 -10.08
C LEU A 8 -11.83 14.50 -10.58
N PRO A 9 -10.54 14.70 -10.92
CA PRO A 9 -9.62 13.58 -11.14
C PRO A 9 -9.43 12.77 -9.85
N GLY A 10 -9.01 11.52 -9.98
CA GLY A 10 -8.69 10.67 -8.82
C GLY A 10 -7.50 11.21 -8.03
N LEU A 11 -7.53 11.02 -6.71
CA LEU A 11 -6.52 11.55 -5.81
C LEU A 11 -5.21 10.73 -5.90
N VAL A 12 -4.10 11.41 -5.65
CA VAL A 12 -2.75 10.82 -5.61
C VAL A 12 -2.24 10.87 -4.18
N ASP A 13 -1.96 9.70 -3.60
CA ASP A 13 -1.25 9.58 -2.33
C ASP A 13 0.26 9.53 -2.61
N SER A 14 0.95 10.64 -2.36
CA SER A 14 2.34 10.82 -2.77
C SER A 14 3.36 10.15 -1.85
N HIS A 15 2.98 9.76 -0.63
CA HIS A 15 3.89 9.18 0.34
C HIS A 15 3.12 8.52 1.49
N SER A 16 3.04 7.18 1.47
CA SER A 16 2.27 6.44 2.47
C SER A 16 2.92 5.12 2.84
N ASP A 17 3.06 4.90 4.15
CA ASP A 17 3.54 3.66 4.77
C ASP A 17 2.38 2.73 5.17
N ALA A 18 1.15 3.00 4.68
CA ALA A 18 -0.04 2.24 5.02
C ALA A 18 0.08 0.74 4.70
N ILE A 19 0.89 0.37 3.70
CA ILE A 19 1.13 -1.04 3.36
C ILE A 19 1.81 -1.81 4.52
N GLU A 20 2.67 -1.15 5.31
CA GLU A 20 3.27 -1.77 6.50
C GLU A 20 2.22 -2.15 7.53
N MET A 21 1.17 -1.33 7.66
CA MET A 21 0.06 -1.56 8.59
C MET A 21 -0.91 -2.62 8.07
N GLU A 22 -1.03 -2.82 6.76
CA GLU A 22 -1.80 -3.94 6.21
C GLU A 22 -1.04 -5.26 6.36
N MET A 23 0.29 -5.23 6.19
CA MET A 23 1.16 -6.41 6.37
C MET A 23 1.34 -6.80 7.84
N GLU A 24 1.45 -5.83 8.76
CA GLU A 24 1.60 -6.06 10.19
C GLU A 24 0.62 -5.19 11.01
N PRO A 25 -0.70 -5.47 10.95
CA PRO A 25 -1.75 -4.64 11.58
C PRO A 25 -1.66 -4.60 13.10
N ARG A 26 -1.02 -5.59 13.71
CA ARG A 26 -0.65 -5.60 15.13
C ARG A 26 0.67 -6.35 15.30
N PRO A 27 1.43 -6.09 16.38
CA PRO A 27 2.67 -6.80 16.64
C PRO A 27 2.50 -8.33 16.54
N SER A 28 3.44 -8.98 15.85
CA SER A 28 3.47 -10.44 15.64
C SER A 28 2.32 -11.02 14.79
N SER A 29 1.48 -10.20 14.17
CA SER A 29 0.44 -10.65 13.22
C SER A 29 0.82 -10.22 11.82
N THR A 30 1.37 -11.14 11.04
CA THR A 30 1.83 -10.86 9.67
C THR A 30 0.87 -11.42 8.63
N PHE A 31 0.57 -10.63 7.60
CA PHE A 31 -0.19 -11.04 6.43
C PHE A 31 0.73 -11.13 5.20
N PRO A 32 0.41 -12.02 4.23
CA PRO A 32 1.09 -12.03 2.94
C PRO A 32 0.98 -10.67 2.23
N ILE A 33 2.03 -10.28 1.51
CA ILE A 33 2.08 -8.99 0.80
C ILE A 33 0.99 -8.88 -0.26
N GLU A 34 0.68 -9.97 -0.96
CA GLU A 34 -0.33 -9.99 -2.01
C GLU A 34 -1.71 -9.65 -1.45
N VAL A 35 -2.08 -10.27 -0.32
CA VAL A 35 -3.35 -9.98 0.37
C VAL A 35 -3.35 -8.53 0.87
N SER A 36 -2.26 -8.11 1.49
CA SER A 36 -2.11 -6.76 2.05
C SER A 36 -2.22 -5.68 0.98
N PHE A 37 -1.63 -5.91 -0.20
CA PHE A 37 -1.69 -5.03 -1.36
C PHE A 37 -3.14 -4.84 -1.82
N TYR A 38 -3.85 -5.92 -2.13
CA TYR A 38 -5.23 -5.84 -2.63
C TYR A 38 -6.21 -5.26 -1.60
N GLU A 39 -6.03 -5.55 -0.31
CA GLU A 39 -6.86 -4.95 0.74
C GLU A 39 -6.59 -3.45 0.90
N LEU A 40 -5.32 -3.02 0.76
CA LEU A 40 -4.99 -1.60 0.74
C LEU A 40 -5.65 -0.89 -0.46
N GLU A 41 -5.59 -1.48 -1.65
CA GLU A 41 -6.20 -0.90 -2.85
C GLU A 41 -7.70 -0.67 -2.67
N LYS A 42 -8.43 -1.63 -2.10
CA LYS A 42 -9.87 -1.50 -1.79
C LYS A 42 -10.14 -0.33 -0.83
N LYS A 43 -9.29 -0.15 0.18
CA LYS A 43 -9.40 0.96 1.13
C LYS A 43 -9.11 2.31 0.48
N LEU A 44 -8.14 2.38 -0.43
CA LEU A 44 -7.74 3.61 -1.12
C LEU A 44 -8.76 4.04 -2.17
N ILE A 45 -9.24 3.12 -3.00
CA ILE A 45 -10.27 3.43 -4.00
C ILE A 45 -11.59 3.89 -3.33
N GLY A 46 -11.94 3.31 -2.19
CA GLY A 46 -13.08 3.74 -1.37
C GLY A 46 -12.96 5.17 -0.83
N LYS A 47 -11.75 5.74 -0.82
CA LYS A 47 -11.45 7.13 -0.44
C LYS A 47 -11.22 8.05 -1.65
N GLY A 48 -11.40 7.54 -2.87
CA GLY A 48 -11.15 8.28 -4.11
C GLY A 48 -9.67 8.41 -4.49
N ILE A 49 -8.78 7.65 -3.83
CA ILE A 49 -7.36 7.58 -4.18
C ILE A 49 -7.20 6.54 -5.30
N THR A 50 -6.66 6.98 -6.43
CA THR A 50 -6.47 6.14 -7.62
C THR A 50 -5.00 5.90 -7.95
N THR A 51 -4.09 6.59 -7.28
CA THR A 51 -2.64 6.44 -7.43
C THR A 51 -1.96 6.55 -6.08
N ILE A 52 -0.98 5.68 -5.79
CA ILE A 52 -0.17 5.71 -4.58
C ILE A 52 1.32 5.54 -4.90
N TYR A 53 2.15 6.23 -4.14
CA TYR A 53 3.59 5.98 -4.04
C TYR A 53 3.88 5.36 -2.66
N HIS A 54 4.22 4.08 -2.66
CA HIS A 54 4.49 3.34 -1.43
C HIS A 54 5.78 3.83 -0.78
N SER A 55 5.70 4.12 0.50
CA SER A 55 6.85 4.51 1.32
C SER A 55 7.12 3.39 2.32
N LEU A 56 8.35 2.89 2.33
CA LEU A 56 8.76 1.79 3.21
C LEU A 56 9.89 2.26 4.12
N SER A 57 9.76 1.95 5.40
CA SER A 57 10.75 2.27 6.42
C SER A 57 11.88 1.24 6.39
N LEU A 58 13.04 1.64 5.86
CA LEU A 58 14.27 0.85 5.93
C LEU A 58 15.05 1.21 7.20
N LEU A 59 15.22 0.26 8.11
CA LEU A 59 15.94 0.45 9.38
C LEU A 59 17.21 -0.41 9.43
N GLU A 60 17.10 -1.59 10.02
CA GLU A 60 18.19 -2.52 10.26
C GLU A 60 17.64 -3.96 10.26
N GLU A 61 18.51 -4.95 10.05
CA GLU A 61 18.10 -6.36 9.99
C GLU A 61 17.42 -6.85 11.28
N ASN A 62 17.76 -6.23 12.41
CA ASN A 62 17.22 -6.56 13.74
C ASN A 62 16.04 -5.67 14.16
N ALA A 63 15.40 -4.96 13.23
CA ALA A 63 14.26 -4.12 13.54
C ALA A 63 13.16 -4.90 14.30
N LYS A 64 12.55 -4.22 15.28
CA LYS A 64 11.49 -4.79 16.13
C LYS A 64 10.27 -5.21 15.31
N LYS A 65 9.88 -4.41 14.33
CA LYS A 65 8.81 -4.72 13.38
C LYS A 65 9.37 -5.58 12.24
N TYR A 66 8.68 -6.67 11.93
CA TYR A 66 9.09 -7.59 10.87
C TYR A 66 9.12 -6.89 9.50
N VAL A 67 8.12 -6.04 9.24
CA VAL A 67 7.98 -5.28 7.99
C VAL A 67 9.09 -4.25 7.76
N ARG A 68 9.86 -3.89 8.79
CA ARG A 68 10.95 -2.90 8.70
C ARG A 68 12.36 -3.50 8.71
N ARG A 69 12.47 -4.83 8.67
CA ARG A 69 13.76 -5.51 8.50
C ARG A 69 14.20 -5.40 7.05
N ASN A 70 15.49 -5.18 6.81
CA ASN A 70 15.99 -4.90 5.46
C ASN A 70 15.59 -5.98 4.44
N ARG A 71 15.74 -7.27 4.80
CA ARG A 71 15.30 -8.37 3.93
C ARG A 71 13.80 -8.32 3.60
N THR A 72 12.95 -8.01 4.58
CA THR A 72 11.50 -7.90 4.38
C THR A 72 11.17 -6.72 3.47
N VAL A 73 11.79 -5.56 3.71
CA VAL A 73 11.60 -4.36 2.87
C VAL A 73 11.96 -4.64 1.42
N LEU A 74 13.10 -5.28 1.16
CA LEU A 74 13.52 -5.65 -0.19
C LEU A 74 12.50 -6.58 -0.88
N SER A 75 12.07 -7.64 -0.20
CA SER A 75 11.04 -8.54 -0.75
C SER A 75 9.70 -7.85 -0.99
N THR A 76 9.39 -6.82 -0.18
CA THR A 76 8.16 -6.03 -0.32
C THR A 76 8.23 -5.12 -1.55
N ILE A 77 9.38 -4.49 -1.81
CA ILE A 77 9.60 -3.67 -3.01
C ILE A 77 9.44 -4.51 -4.27
N GLU A 78 10.06 -5.70 -4.30
CA GLU A 78 9.96 -6.63 -5.43
C GLU A 78 8.51 -7.07 -5.67
N ALA A 79 7.79 -7.41 -4.59
CA ALA A 79 6.40 -7.82 -4.66
C ALA A 79 5.49 -6.68 -5.15
N ILE A 80 5.65 -5.45 -4.63
CA ILE A 80 4.87 -4.28 -5.08
C ILE A 80 5.12 -4.04 -6.58
N ASN A 81 6.37 -4.08 -7.03
CA ASN A 81 6.69 -3.89 -8.44
C ASN A 81 6.11 -4.98 -9.33
N HIS A 82 6.08 -6.24 -8.87
CA HIS A 82 5.44 -7.32 -9.63
C HIS A 82 3.91 -7.18 -9.66
N LEU A 83 3.29 -6.88 -8.52
CA LEU A 83 1.84 -6.74 -8.39
C LEU A 83 1.30 -5.53 -9.18
N SER A 84 2.05 -4.44 -9.24
CA SER A 84 1.67 -3.23 -10.00
C SER A 84 1.65 -3.45 -11.52
N LEU A 85 2.34 -4.47 -12.02
CA LEU A 85 2.30 -4.88 -13.43
C LEU A 85 1.12 -5.83 -13.76
N GLY A 86 0.52 -6.42 -12.73
CA GLY A 86 -0.62 -7.34 -12.85
C GLY A 86 -1.97 -6.64 -12.83
N GLN A 87 -3.03 -7.41 -12.51
CA GLN A 87 -4.35 -6.84 -12.21
C GLN A 87 -4.30 -6.09 -10.87
N HIS A 88 -4.72 -4.82 -10.90
CA HIS A 88 -4.74 -3.90 -9.76
C HIS A 88 -5.94 -2.95 -9.90
N LEU A 89 -6.41 -2.41 -8.77
CA LEU A 89 -7.52 -1.44 -8.75
C LEU A 89 -7.02 0.01 -8.86
N ILE A 90 -5.82 0.28 -8.36
CA ILE A 90 -5.19 1.60 -8.36
C ILE A 90 -3.77 1.52 -8.89
N ARG A 91 -3.25 2.63 -9.40
CA ARG A 91 -1.86 2.69 -9.87
C ARG A 91 -0.91 2.79 -8.68
N ALA A 92 -0.12 1.76 -8.45
CA ALA A 92 0.87 1.71 -7.37
C ALA A 92 2.30 1.84 -7.90
N PHE A 93 3.12 2.60 -7.18
CA PHE A 93 4.55 2.80 -7.43
C PHE A 93 5.37 2.52 -6.17
#